data_AF-A0A8S3TE94-F1
#
_entry.id   AF-A0A8S3TE94-F1
#
_cell.length_a   1.000
_cell.length_b   1.000
_cell.length_c   1.000
_cell.angle_alpha   90.00
_cell.angle_beta   90.00
_cell.angle_gamma   90.00
#
_symmetry.space_group_name_H-M   'P 1'
#
loop_
_entity.id
_entity.type
_entity.pdbx_description
1 polymer ?
#
loop_
_entity_poly.entity_id
_entity_poly.type
_entity_poly.pdbx_seq_one_letter_code
_entity_poly.pdbx_strand_id
1 'polypeptide(L)'
;MGDLTEIDNPKKAASIRKSVADRVLEALSSPEVLNTIIPILSKQISDTLEPIIEAEVKKCVAEEIQPLLQKLDCQSSIVETQKQQLIKQFIQLSSLQRTTQDQITSNNEREKEINFLYDRTKQIIDICNNKLGLDIGIRDIGRSHVIGKLKQGRSQVIVRFISYRTRQLVYSNKKALKGDPNGTFITENLTHFRTNLVKQLATLKYNNKINACWTTDGRIFIKVNANSQKRIINNLNDISDLESDIQQLEERTNINNSEGM
;
A
#
# COMPACT_ATOMS: atom_id res chain seq x y z
N MET A 1 -85.41 -72.20 -94.90
CA MET A 1 -86.40 -72.96 -94.10
C MET A 1 -85.73 -73.23 -92.76
N GLY A 2 -86.17 -72.54 -91.69
CA GLY A 2 -85.53 -72.45 -90.35
C GLY A 2 -84.29 -71.54 -90.34
N ASP A 3 -84.31 -70.26 -89.99
CA ASP A 3 -84.88 -69.54 -88.83
C ASP A 3 -84.41 -70.10 -87.48
N LEU A 4 -83.53 -69.35 -86.82
CA LEU A 4 -83.65 -68.93 -85.42
C LEU A 4 -82.51 -67.96 -85.07
N THR A 5 -82.89 -66.68 -85.03
CA THR A 5 -82.18 -65.56 -84.41
C THR A 5 -82.12 -65.69 -82.89
N GLU A 6 -80.96 -65.49 -82.28
CA GLU A 6 -80.83 -65.17 -80.84
C GLU A 6 -79.98 -63.91 -80.63
N ILE A 7 -80.63 -62.77 -80.85
CA ILE A 7 -80.67 -61.56 -80.00
C ILE A 7 -79.40 -61.26 -79.15
N ASP A 8 -78.51 -60.44 -79.72
CA ASP A 8 -77.51 -59.68 -78.98
C ASP A 8 -78.15 -58.36 -78.48
N ASN A 9 -78.51 -58.30 -77.19
CA ASN A 9 -79.26 -57.18 -76.59
C ASN A 9 -78.32 -56.21 -75.82
N PRO A 10 -78.01 -55.02 -76.36
CA PRO A 10 -77.04 -54.07 -75.78
C PRO A 10 -77.47 -53.49 -74.41
N LYS A 11 -78.76 -53.59 -74.04
CA LYS A 11 -79.26 -53.18 -72.71
C LYS A 11 -78.82 -54.14 -71.60
N LYS A 12 -78.57 -55.42 -71.91
CA LYS A 12 -78.10 -56.42 -70.94
C LYS A 12 -76.62 -56.17 -70.58
N ALA A 13 -75.79 -55.81 -71.56
CA ALA A 13 -74.37 -55.49 -71.36
C ALA A 13 -74.11 -54.18 -70.59
N ALA A 14 -74.99 -53.19 -70.66
CA ALA A 14 -74.89 -51.94 -69.90
C ALA A 14 -75.35 -52.10 -68.43
N SER A 15 -76.40 -52.89 -68.19
CA SER A 15 -76.86 -53.25 -66.84
C SER A 15 -75.83 -54.10 -66.09
N ILE A 16 -75.19 -55.05 -66.79
CA ILE A 16 -74.09 -55.86 -66.24
C ILE A 16 -72.87 -55.00 -65.92
N ARG A 17 -72.49 -54.03 -66.77
CA ARG A 17 -71.35 -53.15 -66.49
C ARG A 17 -71.57 -52.23 -65.29
N LYS A 18 -72.78 -51.69 -65.12
CA LYS A 18 -73.14 -50.89 -63.94
C LYS A 18 -73.15 -51.74 -62.67
N SER A 19 -73.72 -52.95 -62.75
CA SER A 19 -73.70 -53.94 -61.65
C SER A 19 -72.30 -54.42 -61.27
N VAL A 20 -71.40 -54.60 -62.24
CA VAL A 20 -70.01 -54.98 -61.98
C VAL A 20 -69.24 -53.82 -61.34
N ALA A 21 -69.43 -52.59 -61.82
CA ALA A 21 -68.80 -51.41 -61.20
C ALA A 21 -69.30 -51.19 -59.76
N ASP A 22 -70.61 -51.32 -59.52
CA ASP A 22 -71.19 -51.20 -58.18
C ASP A 22 -70.72 -52.32 -57.24
N ARG A 23 -70.59 -53.57 -57.75
CA ARG A 23 -70.02 -54.70 -56.99
C ARG A 23 -68.52 -54.55 -56.71
N VAL A 24 -67.76 -53.96 -57.63
CA VAL A 24 -66.35 -53.65 -57.42
C VAL A 24 -66.20 -52.55 -56.38
N LEU A 25 -67.07 -51.53 -56.40
CA LEU A 25 -67.12 -50.48 -55.37
C LEU A 25 -67.52 -51.02 -54.00
N GLU A 26 -68.51 -51.93 -53.94
CA GLU A 26 -68.94 -52.59 -52.71
C GLU A 26 -67.86 -53.53 -52.16
N ALA A 27 -67.16 -54.26 -53.04
CA ALA A 27 -66.00 -55.09 -52.67
C ALA A 27 -64.81 -54.24 -52.20
N LEU A 28 -64.50 -53.12 -52.86
CA LEU A 28 -63.44 -52.20 -52.44
C LEU A 28 -63.79 -51.43 -51.16
N SER A 29 -65.08 -51.27 -50.85
CA SER A 29 -65.57 -50.67 -49.59
C SER A 29 -65.73 -51.71 -48.47
N SER A 30 -65.51 -52.99 -48.76
CA SER A 30 -65.60 -54.05 -47.77
C SER A 30 -64.47 -53.91 -46.73
N PRO A 31 -64.74 -54.14 -45.44
CA PRO A 31 -63.74 -53.99 -44.39
C PRO A 31 -62.50 -54.85 -44.62
N GLU A 32 -62.68 -56.03 -45.22
CA GLU A 32 -61.64 -57.02 -45.50
C GLU A 32 -60.65 -56.55 -46.58
N VAL A 33 -61.18 -55.95 -47.66
CA VAL A 33 -60.36 -55.41 -48.75
C VAL A 33 -59.70 -54.09 -48.34
N LEU A 34 -60.38 -53.24 -47.58
CA LEU A 34 -59.77 -52.04 -47.02
C LEU A 34 -58.64 -52.38 -46.04
N ASN A 35 -58.83 -53.39 -45.17
CA ASN A 35 -57.79 -53.84 -44.24
C ASN A 35 -56.56 -54.44 -44.93
N THR A 36 -56.69 -54.89 -46.18
CA THR A 36 -55.54 -55.38 -46.97
C THR A 36 -54.88 -54.28 -47.80
N ILE A 37 -55.64 -53.31 -48.32
CA ILE A 37 -55.11 -52.21 -49.14
C ILE A 37 -54.48 -51.10 -48.29
N ILE A 38 -55.09 -50.74 -47.14
CA ILE A 38 -54.58 -49.70 -46.23
C ILE A 38 -53.12 -49.93 -45.83
N PRO A 39 -52.67 -51.12 -45.38
CA PRO A 39 -51.27 -51.33 -45.02
C PRO A 39 -50.33 -51.25 -46.22
N ILE A 40 -50.78 -51.60 -47.44
CA ILE A 40 -49.99 -51.48 -48.66
C ILE A 40 -49.79 -50.00 -49.03
N LEU A 41 -50.87 -49.21 -48.98
CA LEU A 41 -50.81 -47.76 -49.25
C LEU A 41 -50.02 -47.02 -48.16
N SER A 42 -50.26 -47.33 -46.88
CA SER A 42 -49.49 -46.75 -45.77
C SER A 42 -48.01 -47.08 -45.88
N LYS A 43 -47.67 -48.31 -46.26
CA LYS A 43 -46.28 -48.69 -46.51
C LYS A 43 -45.67 -47.93 -47.68
N GLN A 44 -46.37 -47.84 -48.81
CA GLN A 44 -45.88 -47.08 -49.97
C GLN A 44 -45.72 -45.58 -49.67
N ILE A 45 -46.67 -45.00 -48.94
CA ILE A 45 -46.61 -43.59 -48.53
C ILE A 45 -45.45 -43.37 -47.55
N SER A 46 -45.22 -44.27 -46.59
CA SER A 46 -44.04 -44.23 -45.71
C SER A 46 -42.76 -44.34 -46.54
N ASP A 47 -42.64 -45.38 -47.37
CA ASP A 47 -41.46 -45.65 -48.19
C ASP A 47 -41.11 -44.48 -49.14
N THR A 48 -42.08 -43.65 -49.53
CA THR A 48 -41.84 -42.47 -50.38
C THR A 48 -41.67 -41.16 -49.61
N LEU A 49 -42.48 -40.88 -48.60
CA LEU A 49 -42.43 -39.59 -47.88
C LEU A 49 -41.33 -39.56 -46.82
N GLU A 50 -41.06 -40.67 -46.15
CA GLU A 50 -40.07 -40.78 -45.09
C GLU A 50 -38.65 -40.40 -45.57
N PRO A 51 -38.13 -40.90 -46.71
CA PRO A 51 -36.83 -40.47 -47.21
C PRO A 51 -36.81 -39.01 -47.70
N ILE A 52 -37.94 -38.48 -48.21
CA ILE A 52 -38.04 -37.08 -48.65
C ILE A 52 -37.98 -36.14 -47.44
N ILE A 53 -38.76 -36.45 -46.39
CA ILE A 53 -38.77 -35.68 -45.15
C ILE A 53 -37.39 -35.78 -44.47
N GLU A 54 -36.79 -36.97 -44.40
CA GLU A 54 -35.49 -37.15 -43.80
C GLU A 54 -34.39 -36.39 -44.56
N ALA A 55 -34.44 -36.37 -45.89
CA ALA A 55 -33.51 -35.60 -46.71
C ALA A 55 -33.66 -34.08 -46.49
N GLU A 56 -34.90 -33.57 -46.46
CA GLU A 56 -35.15 -32.14 -46.27
C GLU A 56 -34.80 -31.68 -44.85
N VAL A 57 -35.09 -32.51 -43.83
CA VAL A 57 -34.69 -32.25 -42.45
C VAL A 57 -33.17 -32.25 -42.32
N LYS A 58 -32.47 -33.24 -42.89
CA LYS A 58 -31.00 -33.28 -42.89
C LYS A 58 -30.40 -32.05 -43.56
N LYS A 59 -30.98 -31.61 -44.67
CA LYS A 59 -30.55 -30.40 -45.37
C LYS A 59 -30.74 -29.15 -44.52
N CYS A 60 -31.92 -28.95 -43.92
CA CYS A 60 -32.21 -27.84 -43.01
C CYS A 60 -31.24 -27.82 -41.80
N VAL A 61 -30.99 -28.99 -41.20
CA VAL A 61 -30.02 -29.12 -40.09
C VAL A 61 -28.60 -28.75 -40.53
N ALA A 62 -28.18 -29.15 -41.73
CA ALA A 62 -26.85 -28.89 -42.25
C ALA A 62 -26.64 -27.44 -42.70
N GLU A 63 -27.64 -26.84 -43.35
CA GLU A 63 -27.52 -25.51 -43.96
C GLU A 63 -27.83 -24.37 -42.98
N GLU A 64 -28.72 -24.58 -42.01
CA GLU A 64 -29.15 -23.51 -41.09
C GLU A 64 -28.65 -23.72 -39.66
N ILE A 65 -28.84 -24.93 -39.10
CA ILE A 65 -28.59 -25.16 -37.66
C ILE A 65 -27.09 -25.32 -37.37
N GLN A 66 -26.37 -26.12 -38.16
CA GLN A 66 -24.92 -26.32 -38.04
C GLN A 66 -24.11 -25.00 -38.05
N PRO A 67 -24.27 -24.08 -39.02
CA PRO A 67 -23.50 -22.85 -39.03
C PRO A 67 -23.85 -21.91 -37.88
N LEU A 68 -25.10 -21.92 -37.41
CA LEU A 68 -25.49 -21.14 -36.22
C LEU A 68 -24.83 -21.68 -34.95
N LEU A 69 -24.73 -23.00 -34.78
CA LEU A 69 -24.01 -23.62 -33.66
C LEU A 69 -22.51 -23.26 -33.69
N GLN A 70 -21.89 -23.35 -34.87
CA GLN A 70 -20.49 -22.96 -35.04
C GLN A 70 -20.26 -21.47 -34.73
N LYS A 71 -21.19 -20.59 -35.13
CA LYS A 71 -21.12 -19.17 -34.83
C LYS A 71 -21.28 -18.90 -33.34
N LEU A 72 -22.15 -19.62 -32.65
CA LEU A 72 -22.35 -19.51 -31.21
C LEU A 72 -21.10 -19.93 -30.43
N ASP A 73 -20.46 -21.04 -30.84
CA ASP A 73 -19.21 -21.51 -30.26
C ASP A 73 -18.06 -20.51 -30.48
N CYS A 74 -17.98 -19.97 -31.69
CA CYS A 74 -17.01 -18.92 -32.02
C CYS A 74 -17.20 -17.67 -31.16
N GLN A 75 -18.44 -17.22 -30.99
CA GLN A 75 -18.76 -16.08 -30.12
C GLN A 75 -18.43 -16.35 -28.65
N SER A 76 -18.72 -17.55 -28.15
CA SER A 76 -18.37 -17.95 -26.78
C SER A 76 -16.86 -17.87 -26.52
N SER A 77 -16.06 -18.33 -27.48
CA SER A 77 -14.58 -18.24 -27.42
C SER A 77 -14.07 -16.79 -27.43
N ILE A 78 -14.68 -15.92 -28.25
CA ILE A 78 -14.32 -14.49 -28.31
C ILE A 78 -14.63 -13.81 -26.98
N VAL A 79 -15.80 -14.05 -26.40
CA VAL A 79 -16.21 -13.46 -25.12
C VAL A 79 -15.25 -13.87 -24.00
N GLU A 80 -14.85 -15.14 -23.94
CA GLU A 80 -13.90 -15.61 -22.92
C GLU A 80 -12.52 -14.95 -23.09
N THR A 81 -12.06 -14.78 -24.34
CA THR A 81 -10.81 -14.08 -24.64
C THR A 81 -10.86 -12.62 -24.21
N GLN A 82 -11.96 -11.91 -24.50
CA GLN A 82 -12.15 -10.52 -24.11
C GLN A 82 -12.20 -10.38 -22.58
N LYS A 83 -12.88 -11.29 -21.88
CA LYS A 83 -12.92 -11.33 -20.42
C LYS A 83 -11.52 -11.50 -19.83
N GLN A 84 -10.72 -12.41 -20.37
CA GLN A 84 -9.33 -12.60 -19.92
C GLN A 84 -8.47 -11.35 -20.17
N GLN A 85 -8.65 -10.66 -21.30
CA GLN A 85 -7.95 -9.40 -21.57
C GLN A 85 -8.35 -8.31 -20.56
N LEU A 86 -9.64 -8.19 -20.25
CA LEU A 86 -10.13 -7.20 -19.29
C LEU A 86 -9.56 -7.45 -17.88
N ILE A 87 -9.47 -8.72 -17.45
CA ILE A 87 -8.84 -9.10 -16.18
C ILE A 87 -7.36 -8.68 -16.16
N LYS A 88 -6.61 -8.94 -17.23
CA LYS A 88 -5.20 -8.54 -17.33
C LYS A 88 -5.04 -7.02 -17.22
N GLN A 89 -5.87 -6.26 -17.93
CA GLN A 89 -5.87 -4.79 -17.86
C GLN A 89 -6.21 -4.29 -16.45
N PHE A 90 -7.19 -4.90 -15.78
CA PHE A 90 -7.58 -4.52 -14.42
C PHE A 90 -6.43 -4.74 -13.42
N ILE A 91 -5.73 -5.87 -13.51
CA ILE A 91 -4.55 -6.16 -12.67
C ILE A 91 -3.46 -5.12 -12.90
N GLN A 92 -3.17 -4.78 -14.15
CA GLN A 92 -2.15 -3.79 -14.50
C GLN A 92 -2.52 -2.37 -14.03
N LEU A 93 -3.77 -1.96 -14.17
CA LEU A 93 -4.23 -0.67 -13.66
C LEU A 93 -4.16 -0.61 -12.13
N SER A 94 -4.55 -1.69 -11.45
CA SER A 94 -4.52 -1.78 -9.99
C SER A 94 -3.09 -1.70 -9.45
N SER A 95 -2.12 -2.33 -10.11
CA SER A 95 -0.71 -2.26 -9.68
C SER A 95 -0.14 -0.85 -9.88
N LEU A 96 -0.41 -0.21 -11.02
CA LEU A 96 0.02 1.18 -11.29
C LEU A 96 -0.56 2.18 -10.29
N GLN A 97 -1.85 2.05 -9.95
CA GLN A 97 -2.51 2.90 -8.97
C GLN A 97 -1.87 2.77 -7.58
N ARG A 98 -1.57 1.54 -7.13
CA ARG A 98 -0.87 1.32 -5.85
C ARG A 98 0.52 1.94 -5.84
N THR A 99 1.33 1.71 -6.87
CA THR A 99 2.67 2.31 -6.98
C THR A 99 2.63 3.83 -6.97
N THR A 100 1.67 4.44 -7.67
CA THR A 100 1.51 5.91 -7.69
C THR A 100 1.12 6.44 -6.31
N GLN A 101 0.20 5.77 -5.61
CA GLN A 101 -0.23 6.17 -4.27
C GLN A 101 0.90 6.07 -3.24
N ASP A 102 1.71 5.01 -3.31
CA ASP A 102 2.86 4.82 -2.43
C ASP A 102 3.92 5.92 -2.68
N GLN A 103 4.16 6.30 -3.94
CA GLN A 103 5.06 7.40 -4.30
C GLN A 103 4.55 8.75 -3.78
N ILE A 104 3.26 9.06 -3.95
CA ILE A 104 2.64 10.30 -3.45
C ILE A 104 2.75 10.39 -1.92
N THR A 105 2.47 9.29 -1.22
CA THR A 105 2.56 9.24 0.24
C THR A 105 4.00 9.47 0.70
N SER A 106 4.97 8.81 0.07
CA SER A 106 6.39 9.00 0.36
C SER A 106 6.90 10.41 0.06
N ASN A 107 6.43 11.03 -1.03
CA ASN A 107 6.81 12.40 -1.37
C ASN A 107 6.21 13.43 -0.39
N ASN A 108 4.94 13.27 -0.01
CA ASN A 108 4.29 14.14 0.97
C ASN A 108 4.95 14.05 2.36
N GLU A 109 5.38 12.87 2.78
CA GLU A 109 6.13 12.68 4.03
C GLU A 109 7.50 13.36 3.96
N ARG A 110 8.21 13.20 2.85
CA ARG A 110 9.49 13.88 2.60
C ARG A 110 9.35 15.41 2.59
N GLU A 111 8.33 15.94 1.93
CA GLU A 111 8.08 17.39 1.89
C GLU A 111 7.75 17.96 3.28
N LYS A 112 6.94 17.25 4.08
CA LYS A 112 6.67 17.63 5.48
C LYS A 112 7.95 17.61 6.32
N GLU A 113 8.81 16.61 6.14
CA GLU A 113 10.08 16.51 6.84
C GLU A 113 11.03 17.64 6.42
N ILE A 114 11.17 17.92 5.12
CA ILE A 114 12.00 19.01 4.58
C ILE A 114 11.53 20.37 5.10
N ASN A 115 10.23 20.64 5.05
CA ASN A 115 9.66 21.89 5.54
C ASN A 115 9.89 22.06 7.04
N PHE A 116 9.70 21.01 7.83
CA PHE A 116 9.98 21.04 9.27
C PHE A 116 11.45 21.29 9.57
N LEU A 117 12.37 20.66 8.82
CA LEU A 117 13.82 20.87 8.98
C LEU A 117 14.23 22.30 8.62
N TYR A 118 13.63 22.87 7.56
CA TYR A 118 13.86 24.24 7.15
C TYR A 118 13.44 25.25 8.24
N ASP A 119 12.27 25.06 8.83
CA ASP A 119 11.77 25.91 9.92
C ASP A 119 12.66 25.88 11.15
N ARG A 120 13.15 24.69 11.54
CA ARG A 120 14.05 24.55 12.69
C ARG A 120 15.42 25.18 12.42
N THR A 121 15.95 24.99 11.20
CA THR A 121 17.21 25.62 10.78
C THR A 121 17.11 27.14 10.87
N LYS A 122 15.99 27.70 10.41
CA LYS A 122 15.71 29.14 10.49
C LYS A 122 15.69 29.64 11.94
N GLN A 123 15.01 28.93 12.84
CA GLN A 123 14.98 29.28 14.27
C GLN A 123 16.40 29.28 14.90
N ILE A 124 17.26 28.33 14.51
CA ILE A 124 18.65 28.27 14.99
C ILE A 124 19.44 29.49 14.49
N ILE A 125 19.28 29.84 13.21
CA ILE A 125 19.91 31.02 12.61
C ILE A 125 19.44 32.29 13.33
N ASP A 126 18.14 32.43 13.58
CA ASP A 126 17.58 33.58 14.29
C ASP A 126 18.14 33.69 15.71
N ILE A 127 18.31 32.57 16.43
CA ILE A 127 18.95 32.57 17.75
C ILE A 127 20.41 33.00 17.64
N CYS A 128 21.16 32.49 16.67
CA CYS A 128 22.57 32.84 16.50
C CYS A 128 22.75 34.31 16.15
N ASN A 129 21.93 34.83 15.24
CA ASN A 129 22.11 36.19 14.74
C ASN A 129 21.55 37.23 15.73
N ASN A 130 20.34 37.00 16.24
CA ASN A 130 19.66 38.00 17.08
C ASN A 130 20.05 37.91 18.56
N LYS A 131 20.33 36.70 19.09
CA LYS A 131 20.67 36.52 20.51
C LYS A 131 22.16 36.41 20.79
N LEU A 132 22.93 35.82 19.87
CA LEU A 132 24.39 35.70 20.04
C LEU A 132 25.17 36.78 19.30
N GLY A 133 24.54 37.56 18.40
CA GLY A 133 25.21 38.59 17.61
C GLY A 133 26.22 38.03 16.61
N LEU A 134 25.97 36.82 16.09
CA LEU A 134 26.85 36.15 15.13
C LEU A 134 26.30 36.28 13.71
N ASP A 135 27.17 36.16 12.70
CA ASP A 135 26.74 36.01 11.31
C ASP A 135 26.77 34.53 10.93
N ILE A 136 25.67 33.82 11.19
CA ILE A 136 25.51 32.40 10.87
C ILE A 136 24.50 32.28 9.74
N GLY A 137 24.93 31.67 8.63
CA GLY A 137 24.08 31.38 7.49
C GLY A 137 23.60 29.94 7.47
N ILE A 138 22.68 29.63 6.54
CA ILE A 138 22.28 28.24 6.27
C ILE A 138 23.46 27.37 5.83
N ARG A 139 24.48 27.99 5.21
CA ARG A 139 25.72 27.35 4.75
C ARG A 139 26.61 26.87 5.90
N ASP A 140 26.40 27.37 7.11
CA ASP A 140 27.17 26.95 8.29
C ASP A 140 26.56 25.74 8.99
N ILE A 141 25.30 25.43 8.69
CA ILE A 141 24.54 24.35 9.31
C ILE A 141 24.52 23.17 8.36
N GLY A 142 25.10 22.05 8.81
CA GLY A 142 25.08 20.81 8.04
C GLY A 142 23.75 20.07 8.21
N ARG A 143 23.30 19.90 9.46
CA ARG A 143 22.02 19.24 9.80
C ARG A 143 21.47 19.79 11.10
N SER A 144 20.15 19.86 11.22
CA SER A 144 19.48 20.10 12.49
C SER A 144 18.24 19.25 12.62
N HIS A 145 18.01 18.62 13.77
CA HIS A 145 16.79 17.84 14.00
C HIS A 145 16.39 17.90 15.46
N VAL A 146 15.08 17.77 15.71
CA VAL A 146 14.53 17.68 17.06
C VAL A 146 14.86 16.32 17.65
N ILE A 147 15.27 16.30 18.92
CA ILE A 147 15.48 15.08 19.68
C ILE A 147 14.53 15.01 20.88
N GLY A 148 14.13 13.78 21.19
CA GLY A 148 13.22 13.50 22.29
C GLY A 148 11.79 13.97 22.04
N LYS A 149 10.95 13.78 23.06
CA LYS A 149 9.56 14.23 23.05
C LYS A 149 9.47 15.70 23.43
N LEU A 150 8.47 16.40 22.90
CA LEU A 150 8.16 17.76 23.34
C LEU A 150 7.80 17.73 24.84
N LYS A 151 8.46 18.58 25.63
CA LYS A 151 8.17 18.76 27.05
C LYS A 151 7.67 20.18 27.25
N GLN A 152 6.43 20.33 27.71
CA GLN A 152 5.81 21.65 27.94
C GLN A 152 5.92 22.59 26.72
N GLY A 153 5.67 22.06 25.52
CA GLY A 153 5.80 22.82 24.27
C GLY A 153 7.24 23.13 23.83
N ARG A 154 8.25 22.70 24.60
CA ARG A 154 9.68 22.90 24.26
C ARG A 154 10.27 21.62 23.67
N SER A 155 11.10 21.81 22.65
CA SER A 155 11.83 20.74 21.96
C SER A 155 13.32 20.96 22.09
N GLN A 156 14.09 19.88 22.33
CA GLN A 156 15.54 19.94 22.23
C GLN A 156 15.94 19.71 20.77
N VAL A 157 16.90 20.48 20.26
CA VAL A 157 17.37 20.39 18.88
C VAL A 157 18.85 20.07 18.88
N ILE A 158 19.26 19.04 18.14
CA ILE A 158 20.67 18.79 17.85
C ILE A 158 21.02 19.49 16.54
N VAL A 159 22.13 20.23 16.57
CA VAL A 159 22.67 20.93 15.40
C VAL A 159 24.08 20.44 15.13
N ARG A 160 24.32 20.00 13.90
CA ARG A 160 25.64 19.75 13.35
C ARG A 160 26.02 20.93 12.46
N PHE A 161 27.05 21.67 12.86
CA PHE A 161 27.68 22.67 12.01
C PHE A 161 28.58 22.01 10.98
N ILE A 162 28.77 22.67 9.83
CA ILE A 162 29.69 22.21 8.79
C ILE A 162 31.13 22.31 9.29
N SER A 163 31.48 23.44 9.91
CA SER A 163 32.83 23.71 10.41
C SER A 163 32.90 23.63 11.93
N TYR A 164 33.99 23.03 12.41
CA TYR A 164 34.35 23.07 13.83
C TYR A 164 34.50 24.52 14.34
N ARG A 165 35.04 25.42 13.51
CA ARG A 165 35.23 26.83 13.88
C ARG A 165 33.90 27.50 14.15
N THR A 166 32.90 27.27 13.29
CA THR A 166 31.56 27.83 13.48
C THR A 166 30.88 27.28 14.74
N ARG A 167 30.98 25.96 14.97
CA ARG A 167 30.51 25.34 16.22
C ARG A 167 31.15 26.01 17.44
N GLN A 168 32.47 26.21 17.42
CA GLN A 168 33.20 26.79 18.55
C GLN A 168 32.85 28.26 18.75
N LEU A 169 32.67 29.03 17.68
CA LEU A 169 32.21 30.42 17.72
C LEU A 169 30.85 30.53 18.42
N VAL A 170 29.86 29.75 17.97
CA VAL A 170 28.53 29.69 18.59
C VAL A 170 28.62 29.29 20.06
N TYR A 171 29.40 28.23 20.36
CA TYR A 171 29.50 27.70 21.71
C TYR A 171 30.21 28.66 22.68
N SER A 172 31.21 29.41 22.22
CA SER A 172 31.91 30.41 23.06
C SER A 172 31.01 31.61 23.41
N ASN A 173 30.09 31.98 22.51
CA ASN A 173 29.16 33.09 22.70
C ASN A 173 27.86 32.72 23.42
N LYS A 174 27.63 31.43 23.73
CA LYS A 174 26.41 30.94 24.39
C LYS A 174 26.07 31.63 25.72
N LYS A 175 27.05 32.27 26.37
CA LYS A 175 26.83 33.03 27.61
C LYS A 175 25.86 34.21 27.41
N ALA A 176 25.71 34.72 26.20
CA ALA A 176 24.71 35.74 25.85
C ALA A 176 23.26 35.26 26.08
N LEU A 177 23.02 33.94 26.12
CA LEU A 177 21.71 33.36 26.42
C LEU A 177 21.42 33.23 27.93
N LYS A 178 22.36 33.60 28.80
CA LYS A 178 22.14 33.49 30.25
C LYS A 178 21.05 34.49 30.67
N GLY A 179 19.97 33.97 31.23
CA GLY A 179 18.81 34.78 31.63
C GLY A 179 17.83 35.05 30.49
N ASP A 180 17.95 34.36 29.36
CA ASP A 180 16.96 34.43 28.28
C ASP A 180 15.53 34.14 28.80
N PRO A 181 14.54 35.03 28.57
CA PRO A 181 13.18 34.85 29.06
C PRO A 181 12.50 33.56 28.58
N ASN A 182 12.89 33.07 27.40
CA ASN A 182 12.35 31.85 26.83
C ASN A 182 13.03 30.59 27.39
N GLY A 183 14.07 30.74 28.21
CA GLY A 183 14.87 29.65 28.77
C GLY A 183 15.74 28.96 27.72
N THR A 184 16.17 29.65 26.67
CA THR A 184 17.04 29.09 25.64
C THR A 184 18.44 28.86 26.21
N PHE A 185 19.01 27.67 26.02
CA PHE A 185 20.39 27.38 26.40
C PHE A 185 21.05 26.47 25.37
N ILE A 186 22.39 26.52 25.31
CA ILE A 186 23.20 25.68 24.41
C ILE A 186 24.13 24.80 25.26
N THR A 187 24.09 23.51 25.01
CA THR A 187 24.96 22.50 25.64
C THR A 187 25.66 21.66 24.57
N GLU A 188 26.79 21.06 24.95
CA GLU A 188 27.43 20.05 24.12
C GLU A 188 26.61 18.76 24.12
N ASN A 189 26.60 18.07 22.97
CA ASN A 189 26.09 16.71 22.89
C ASN A 189 27.17 15.73 23.36
N LEU A 190 27.18 15.43 24.65
CA LEU A 190 28.15 14.54 25.29
C LEU A 190 27.74 13.07 25.13
N THR A 191 28.72 12.16 25.19
CA THR A 191 28.43 10.73 25.32
C THR A 191 27.70 10.43 26.63
N HIS A 192 27.02 9.30 26.72
CA HIS A 192 26.29 8.89 27.92
C HIS A 192 27.18 8.91 29.18
N PHE A 193 28.39 8.37 29.05
CA PHE A 193 29.38 8.35 30.13
C PHE A 193 29.73 9.76 30.62
N ARG A 194 30.07 10.67 29.71
CA ARG A 194 30.43 12.06 30.05
C ARG A 194 29.24 12.84 30.59
N THR A 195 28.05 12.56 30.08
CA THR A 195 26.80 13.12 30.62
C THR A 195 26.58 12.69 32.08
N ASN A 196 26.90 11.45 32.43
CA ASN A 196 26.82 10.96 33.81
C ASN A 196 27.80 11.71 34.71
N LEU A 197 29.06 11.88 34.29
CA LEU A 197 30.06 12.67 35.04
C LEU A 197 29.56 14.11 35.28
N VAL A 198 29.05 14.78 34.26
CA VAL A 198 28.52 16.16 34.40
C VAL A 198 27.32 16.20 35.36
N LYS A 199 26.45 15.19 35.37
CA LYS A 199 25.33 15.11 36.31
C LYS A 199 25.81 15.01 37.75
N GLN A 200 26.80 14.15 38.04
CA GLN A 200 27.36 14.03 39.39
C GLN A 200 28.02 15.34 39.84
N LEU A 201 28.81 15.97 38.98
CA LEU A 201 29.42 17.27 39.26
C LEU A 201 28.37 18.38 39.44
N ALA A 202 27.24 18.32 38.74
CA ALA A 202 26.14 19.27 38.94
C ALA A 202 25.52 19.12 40.33
N THR A 203 25.41 17.89 40.86
CA THR A 203 25.00 17.64 42.25
C THR A 203 25.99 18.24 43.25
N LEU A 204 27.30 18.05 43.04
CA LEU A 204 28.32 18.66 43.90
C LEU A 204 28.26 20.19 43.87
N LYS A 205 28.00 20.78 42.70
CA LYS A 205 27.82 22.22 42.56
C LYS A 205 26.58 22.72 43.29
N TYR A 206 25.45 22.00 43.17
CA TYR A 206 24.22 22.32 43.89
C TYR A 206 24.41 22.28 45.41
N ASN A 207 25.21 21.33 45.89
CA ASN A 207 25.59 21.20 47.30
C ASN A 207 26.72 22.16 47.73
N ASN A 208 27.09 23.14 46.89
CA ASN A 208 28.17 24.10 47.13
C ASN A 208 29.56 23.48 47.42
N LYS A 209 29.79 22.22 47.04
CA LYS A 209 31.09 21.54 47.20
C LYS A 209 32.09 21.94 46.12
N ILE A 210 31.60 22.39 44.97
CA ILE A 210 32.42 22.97 43.91
C ILE A 210 31.81 24.29 43.41
N ASN A 211 32.68 25.25 43.07
CA ASN A 211 32.27 26.55 42.57
C ASN A 211 31.73 26.50 41.12
N ALA A 212 32.43 25.78 40.23
CA ALA A 212 32.06 25.76 38.82
C ALA A 212 32.37 24.41 38.16
N CYS A 213 31.50 24.02 37.22
CA CYS A 213 31.67 22.89 36.32
C CYS A 213 31.22 23.36 34.92
N TRP A 214 32.01 23.07 33.89
CA TRP A 214 31.64 23.35 32.50
C TRP A 214 32.31 22.35 31.55
N THR A 215 31.75 22.23 30.34
CA THR A 215 32.35 21.43 29.27
C THR A 215 32.85 22.30 28.14
N THR A 216 33.96 21.89 27.54
CA THR A 216 34.49 22.48 26.32
C THR A 216 35.17 21.40 25.50
N ASP A 217 34.64 21.20 24.29
CA ASP A 217 35.15 20.23 23.33
C ASP A 217 35.17 18.80 23.89
N GLY A 218 34.07 18.42 24.53
CA GLY A 218 33.93 17.14 25.24
C GLY A 218 34.63 17.12 26.59
N ARG A 219 35.70 17.89 26.83
CA ARG A 219 36.43 17.90 28.11
C ARG A 219 35.59 18.53 29.22
N ILE A 220 35.62 17.93 30.40
CA ILE A 220 34.88 18.39 31.58
C ILE A 220 35.88 19.08 32.50
N PHE A 221 35.61 20.33 32.84
CA PHE A 221 36.45 21.15 33.71
C PHE A 221 35.69 21.53 34.96
N ILE A 222 36.42 21.62 36.07
CA ILE A 222 35.91 22.08 37.35
C ILE A 222 36.79 23.15 37.98
N LYS A 223 36.19 23.92 38.89
CA LYS A 223 36.86 24.70 39.92
C LYS A 223 36.20 24.40 41.27
N VAL A 224 37.01 24.05 42.26
CA VAL A 224 36.54 23.85 43.64
C VAL A 224 36.16 25.19 44.25
N ASN A 225 37.06 26.18 44.13
CA ASN A 225 36.87 27.54 44.62
C ASN A 225 37.09 28.55 43.46
N ALA A 226 36.65 29.80 43.63
CA ALA A 226 36.86 30.84 42.60
C ALA A 226 38.34 30.98 42.20
N ASN A 227 39.23 30.86 43.20
CA ASN A 227 40.68 30.99 43.08
C ASN A 227 41.41 29.67 42.81
N SER A 228 40.73 28.52 42.81
CA SER A 228 41.39 27.24 42.55
C SER A 228 41.78 27.11 41.07
N GLN A 229 42.88 26.39 40.81
CA GLN A 229 43.22 25.99 39.46
C GLN A 229 42.10 25.13 38.84
N LYS A 230 41.98 25.21 37.51
CA LYS A 230 41.05 24.35 36.77
C LYS A 230 41.55 22.90 36.83
N ARG A 231 40.67 21.95 37.13
CA ARG A 231 40.96 20.50 37.06
C ARG A 231 40.13 19.87 35.95
N ILE A 232 40.64 18.81 35.33
CA ILE A 232 39.95 18.04 34.29
C ILE A 232 39.40 16.77 34.92
N ILE A 233 38.15 16.43 34.59
CA ILE A 233 37.50 15.18 35.00
C ILE A 233 37.34 14.29 33.75
N ASN A 234 37.98 13.13 33.79
CA ASN A 234 37.97 12.14 32.72
C ASN A 234 37.18 10.89 33.09
N ASN A 235 37.14 10.53 34.37
CA ASN A 235 36.52 9.29 34.85
C ASN A 235 35.86 9.47 36.23
N LEU A 236 35.32 8.39 36.80
CA LEU A 236 34.65 8.39 38.10
C LEU A 236 35.63 8.48 39.28
N ASN A 237 36.82 7.89 39.17
CA ASN A 237 37.84 7.98 40.22
C ASN A 237 38.27 9.43 40.42
N ASP A 238 38.39 10.23 39.35
CA ASP A 238 38.69 11.66 39.45
C ASP A 238 37.63 12.42 40.29
N ILE A 239 36.37 11.93 40.33
CA ILE A 239 35.31 12.50 41.16
C ILE A 239 35.47 12.03 42.62
N SER A 240 35.79 10.74 42.84
CA SER A 240 36.04 10.22 44.19
C SER A 240 37.25 10.86 44.86
N ASP A 241 38.33 11.09 44.10
CA ASP A 241 39.52 11.80 44.57
C ASP A 241 39.18 13.26 44.92
N LEU A 242 38.35 13.90 44.10
CA LEU A 242 37.85 15.25 44.35
C LEU A 242 37.01 15.34 45.64
N GLU A 243 36.11 14.40 45.87
CA GLU A 243 35.29 14.35 47.08
C GLU A 243 36.16 14.13 48.33
N SER A 244 37.17 13.26 48.23
CA SER A 244 38.15 13.03 49.30
C SER A 244 38.96 14.29 49.61
N ASP A 245 39.45 15.00 48.58
CA ASP A 245 40.14 16.29 48.72
C ASP A 245 39.25 17.33 49.42
N ILE A 246 37.98 17.41 49.04
CA ILE A 246 37.02 18.36 49.62
C ILE A 246 36.79 18.05 51.09
N GLN A 247 36.62 16.78 51.45
CA GLN A 247 36.42 16.37 52.84
C GLN A 247 37.63 16.73 53.72
N GLN A 248 38.85 16.46 53.25
CA GLN A 248 40.07 16.82 53.98
C GLN A 248 40.21 18.35 54.15
N LEU A 249 39.80 19.14 53.16
CA LEU A 249 39.80 20.60 53.27
C LEU A 249 38.79 21.08 54.33
N GLU A 250 37.60 20.49 54.35
CA GLU A 250 36.55 20.82 55.33
C GLU A 250 36.99 20.52 56.76
N GLU A 251 37.62 19.36 56.98
CA GLU A 251 38.19 18.95 58.28
C GLU A 251 39.26 19.94 58.77
N ARG A 252 40.18 20.38 57.89
CA ARG A 252 41.21 21.37 58.24
C ARG A 252 40.63 22.73 58.63
N THR A 253 39.60 23.20 57.91
CA THR A 253 38.93 24.46 58.27
C THR A 253 38.22 24.39 59.62
N ASN A 254 37.64 23.24 59.97
CA ASN A 254 36.95 23.08 61.25
C ASN A 254 37.93 23.07 62.44
N ILE A 255 39.09 22.42 62.31
CA ILE A 255 40.13 22.41 63.34
C ILE A 255 40.65 23.83 63.62
N ASN A 256 40.99 24.59 62.58
CA ASN A 256 41.50 25.95 62.73
C ASN A 256 40.49 26.92 63.36
N ASN A 257 39.19 26.70 63.17
CA ASN A 257 38.14 27.50 63.81
C ASN A 257 37.93 27.13 65.29
N SER A 258 38.28 25.90 65.69
CA SER A 258 38.18 25.47 67.09
C SER A 258 39.38 25.87 67.97
N GLU A 259 40.55 26.11 67.38
CA GLU A 259 41.75 26.56 68.10
C GLU A 259 41.85 28.10 68.26
N GLY A 260 40.95 28.84 67.60
CA GLY A 260 40.89 30.31 67.62
C GLY A 260 39.82 30.91 68.53
N MET A 261 39.11 30.10 69.31
CA MET A 261 38.19 30.52 70.40
C MET A 261 38.81 30.19 71.76
#